data_AF-A0A4C1X764-F1
#
_entry.id   AF-A0A4C1X764-F1
#
_cell.length_a   1.000
_cell.length_b   1.000
_cell.length_c   1.000
_cell.angle_alpha   90.00
_cell.angle_beta   90.00
_cell.angle_gamma   90.00
#
_symmetry.space_group_name_H-M   'P 1'
#
loop_
_entity.id
_entity.type
_entity.pdbx_description
1 polymer ?
#
loop_
_entity_poly.entity_id
_entity_poly.type
_entity_poly.pdbx_seq_one_letter_code
_entity_poly.pdbx_strand_id
1 'polypeptide(L)'
;MMKTSNDCSYILKCAGCRKSHLSALHDDFKTRFEDILTMDIPPWIINPFDETEVANVVLQEELLELSTNEEPKVKFRKGYQTFWLQAEIPKKYPGLWEIARKFLIASLVIPCRKEF
;
A
#
# COMPACT_ATOMS: atom_id res chain seq x y z
N MET A 1 -17.72 -27.69 -32.33
CA MET A 1 -16.64 -28.70 -32.14
C MET A 1 -15.50 -28.07 -31.33
N MET A 2 -15.41 -28.39 -30.04
CA MET A 2 -14.22 -28.04 -29.25
C MET A 2 -13.07 -28.92 -29.72
N LYS A 3 -12.01 -28.31 -30.26
CA LYS A 3 -10.80 -29.04 -30.67
C LYS A 3 -10.01 -29.44 -29.42
N THR A 4 -10.21 -30.65 -28.90
CA THR A 4 -9.31 -31.24 -27.90
C THR A 4 -8.21 -32.00 -28.63
N SER A 5 -7.21 -31.27 -29.13
CA SER A 5 -5.97 -31.87 -29.65
C SER A 5 -5.02 -32.09 -28.47
N ASN A 6 -4.75 -33.36 -28.16
CA ASN A 6 -3.80 -33.77 -27.11
C ASN A 6 -2.35 -33.81 -27.61
N ASP A 7 -2.06 -33.16 -28.75
CA ASP A 7 -0.73 -33.17 -29.36
C ASP A 7 0.24 -32.28 -28.56
N CYS A 8 1.43 -32.81 -28.26
CA CYS A 8 2.41 -32.17 -27.38
C CYS A 8 2.82 -30.78 -27.90
N SER A 9 2.88 -30.62 -29.23
CA SER A 9 3.12 -29.33 -29.90
C SER A 9 2.00 -28.31 -29.64
N TYR A 10 0.74 -28.75 -29.66
CA TYR A 10 -0.41 -27.88 -29.39
C TYR A 10 -0.47 -27.47 -27.91
N ILE A 11 -0.15 -28.39 -27.01
CA ILE A 11 -0.04 -28.13 -25.56
C ILE A 11 1.08 -27.13 -25.26
N LEU A 12 2.26 -27.29 -25.87
CA LEU A 12 3.39 -26.37 -25.71
C LEU A 12 3.07 -24.97 -26.25
N LYS A 13 2.40 -24.87 -27.41
CA LYS A 13 1.94 -23.58 -27.98
C LYS A 13 0.91 -22.89 -27.08
N CYS A 14 -0.06 -23.63 -26.56
CA CYS A 14 -1.04 -23.11 -25.60
C CYS A 14 -0.37 -22.68 -24.29
N ALA A 15 0.62 -23.42 -23.80
CA ALA A 15 1.40 -23.03 -22.61
C ALA A 15 2.23 -21.77 -22.85
N GLY A 16 2.87 -21.62 -24.01
CA GLY A 16 3.58 -20.40 -24.40
C GLY A 16 2.67 -19.18 -24.48
N CYS A 17 1.49 -19.33 -25.12
CA CYS A 17 0.48 -18.27 -25.21
C CYS A 17 -0.05 -17.84 -23.83
N ARG A 18 -0.25 -18.80 -22.91
CA ARG A 18 -0.63 -18.49 -21.52
C ARG A 18 0.45 -17.69 -20.79
N LYS A 19 1.72 -18.05 -20.93
CA LYS A 19 2.83 -17.31 -20.28
C LYS A 19 2.95 -15.88 -20.82
N SER A 20 2.90 -15.69 -22.14
CA SER A 20 2.96 -14.36 -22.73
C SER A 20 1.75 -13.51 -22.35
N HIS A 21 0.56 -14.10 -22.25
CA HIS A 21 -0.64 -13.39 -21.82
C HIS A 21 -0.56 -12.95 -20.35
N LEU A 22 -0.06 -13.83 -19.46
CA LEU A 22 0.15 -13.47 -18.06
C LEU A 22 1.20 -12.37 -17.90
N SER A 23 2.28 -12.37 -18.69
CA SER A 23 3.28 -11.31 -18.69
C SER A 23 2.68 -9.97 -19.14
N ALA A 24 1.94 -9.95 -20.26
CA ALA A 24 1.32 -8.73 -20.75
C ALA A 24 0.29 -8.17 -19.76
N LEU A 25 -0.46 -9.05 -19.09
CA LEU A 25 -1.36 -8.64 -18.02
C LEU A 25 -0.59 -8.03 -16.84
N HIS A 26 0.48 -8.69 -16.38
CA HIS A 26 1.32 -8.18 -15.31
C HIS A 26 1.91 -6.80 -15.64
N ASP A 27 2.39 -6.60 -16.86
CA ASP A 27 2.98 -5.34 -17.31
C ASP A 27 1.91 -4.23 -17.43
N ASP A 28 0.70 -4.56 -17.88
CA ASP A 28 -0.44 -3.63 -17.87
C ASP A 28 -0.81 -3.20 -16.44
N PHE A 29 -0.86 -4.15 -15.49
CA PHE A 29 -1.06 -3.82 -14.07
C PHE A 29 0.04 -2.93 -13.52
N LYS A 30 1.30 -3.24 -13.81
CA LYS A 30 2.44 -2.43 -13.35
C LYS A 30 2.38 -1.01 -13.90
N THR A 31 2.01 -0.86 -15.17
CA THR A 31 1.89 0.45 -15.83
C THR A 31 0.73 1.26 -15.25
N ARG A 32 -0.44 0.62 -15.07
CA ARG A 32 -1.66 1.31 -14.59
C ARG A 32 -1.59 1.75 -13.13
N PHE A 33 -0.71 1.13 -12.33
CA PHE A 33 -0.52 1.43 -10.92
C PHE A 33 0.91 1.87 -10.59
N GLU A 34 1.67 2.34 -11.59
CA GLU A 34 3.06 2.74 -11.42
C GLU A 34 3.18 3.83 -10.34
N ASP A 35 2.29 4.82 -10.38
CA ASP A 35 2.20 5.91 -9.41
C ASP A 35 2.08 5.41 -7.96
N ILE A 36 1.22 4.42 -7.73
CA ILE A 36 1.02 3.80 -6.44
C ILE A 36 2.19 2.89 -6.11
N LEU A 37 2.80 2.19 -7.07
CA LEU A 37 3.94 1.31 -6.84
C LEU A 37 5.21 2.09 -6.46
N THR A 38 5.44 3.27 -7.05
CA THR A 38 6.61 4.12 -6.82
C THR A 38 6.41 5.17 -5.72
N MET A 39 5.24 5.22 -5.09
CA MET A 39 4.97 6.18 -4.02
C MET A 39 5.85 5.91 -2.78
N ASP A 40 6.67 6.89 -2.41
CA ASP A 40 7.49 6.86 -1.19
C ASP A 40 6.60 6.86 0.04
N ILE A 41 6.84 5.91 0.96
CA ILE A 41 6.11 5.83 2.23
C ILE A 41 6.86 6.69 3.26
N PRO A 42 6.25 7.78 3.76
CA PRO A 42 6.85 8.53 4.86
C PRO A 42 7.10 7.63 6.07
N PRO A 43 8.28 7.69 6.71
CA PRO A 43 8.62 6.86 7.87
C PRO A 43 7.60 6.93 9.00
N TRP A 44 7.02 8.12 9.22
CA TRP A 44 6.01 8.36 10.25
C TRP A 44 4.70 7.57 10.03
N ILE A 45 4.41 7.06 8.83
CA ILE A 45 3.26 6.19 8.61
C ILE A 45 3.48 4.83 9.26
N ILE A 46 4.72 4.33 9.21
CA ILE A 46 5.12 3.05 9.79
C ILE A 46 5.27 3.22 11.29
N ASN A 47 5.97 4.27 11.73
CA ASN A 47 6.12 4.61 13.14
C ASN A 47 5.98 6.13 13.36
N PRO A 48 4.80 6.63 13.75
CA PRO A 48 4.57 8.05 13.95
C PRO A 48 5.24 8.62 15.21
N PHE A 49 5.84 7.76 16.04
CA PHE A 49 6.47 8.16 17.30
C PHE A 49 7.99 8.36 17.15
N ASP A 50 8.57 7.98 16.01
CA ASP A 50 9.97 8.27 15.72
C ASP A 50 10.14 9.71 15.24
N GLU A 51 11.29 10.30 15.57
CA GLU A 51 11.65 11.64 15.10
C GLU A 51 11.70 11.65 13.57
N THR A 52 10.73 12.32 12.95
CA THR A 52 10.62 12.47 11.50
C THR A 52 10.37 13.93 11.16
N GLU A 53 11.23 14.52 10.33
CA GLU A 53 11.01 15.85 9.80
C GLU A 53 10.06 15.80 8.60
N VAL A 54 9.03 16.65 8.64
CA VAL A 54 8.07 16.82 7.53
C VAL A 54 8.07 18.30 7.14
N ALA A 55 8.18 18.63 5.85
CA ALA A 55 8.28 20.03 5.43
C ALA A 55 7.00 20.86 5.65
N ASN A 56 5.85 20.20 5.85
CA ASN A 56 4.57 20.84 6.07
C ASN A 56 4.35 21.10 7.56
N VAL A 57 4.22 22.38 7.93
CA VAL A 57 4.05 22.84 9.31
C VAL A 57 2.84 22.20 10.01
N VAL A 58 1.70 22.09 9.32
CA VAL A 58 0.49 21.46 9.89
C VAL A 58 0.75 19.99 10.25
N LEU A 59 1.48 19.27 9.39
CA LEU A 59 1.83 17.87 9.65
C LEU A 59 2.86 17.73 10.76
N GLN A 60 3.79 18.68 10.89
CA GLN A 60 4.75 18.69 11.99
C GLN A 60 4.06 18.91 13.34
N GLU A 61 3.10 19.84 13.41
CA GLU A 61 2.32 20.09 14.63
C GLU A 61 1.51 18.85 15.02
N GLU A 62 0.81 18.23 14.08
CA GLU A 62 0.06 16.99 14.33
C GLU A 62 0.96 15.83 14.76
N LEU A 63 2.16 15.68 14.17
CA LEU A 63 3.14 14.65 14.58
C LEU A 63 3.72 14.92 15.97
N LEU A 64 3.96 16.18 16.30
CA LEU A 64 4.44 16.55 17.63
C LEU A 64 3.37 16.26 18.70
N GLU A 65 2.12 16.62 18.45
CA GLU A 65 1.01 16.30 19.36
C GLU A 65 0.83 14.78 19.49
N LEU A 66 0.89 14.05 18.37
CA LEU A 66 0.78 12.60 18.37
C LEU A 66 1.92 11.91 19.13
N SER A 67 3.16 12.38 18.95
CA SER A 67 4.36 11.77 19.57
C SER A 67 4.48 12.04 21.07
N THR A 68 3.99 13.20 21.52
CA THR A 68 3.98 13.59 22.94
C THR A 68 2.81 13.00 23.73
N ASN A 69 1.77 12.50 23.05
CA ASN A 69 0.64 11.84 23.70
C ASN A 69 0.91 10.35 23.97
N GLU A 70 0.72 9.91 25.21
CA GLU A 70 0.94 8.51 25.63
C GLU A 70 -0.24 7.58 25.30
N GLU A 71 -1.48 8.11 25.17
CA GLU A 71 -2.66 7.29 24.90
C GLU A 71 -2.61 6.61 23.49
N PRO A 72 -2.23 7.31 22.40
CA PRO A 72 -2.06 6.71 21.08
C PRO A 72 -0.98 5.61 21.03
N LYS A 73 0.11 5.74 21.81
CA LYS A 73 1.20 4.75 21.87
C LYS A 73 0.70 3.38 22.34
N VAL A 74 -0.24 3.36 23.28
CA VAL A 74 -0.85 2.11 23.75
C VAL A 74 -1.66 1.44 22.62
N LYS A 75 -2.40 2.23 21.84
CA LYS A 75 -3.25 1.73 20.74
C LYS A 75 -2.42 1.26 19.54
N PHE A 76 -1.23 1.84 19.35
CA PHE A 76 -0.29 1.47 18.29
C PHE A 76 0.26 0.03 18.40
N ARG A 77 0.20 -0.60 19.58
CA ARG A 77 0.67 -1.99 19.79
C ARG A 77 0.02 -3.03 18.87
N LYS A 78 -1.12 -2.72 18.26
CA LYS A 78 -1.81 -3.57 17.29
C LYS A 78 -1.28 -3.43 15.85
N GLY A 79 -0.29 -2.57 15.63
CA GLY A 79 0.30 -2.27 14.32
C GLY A 79 -0.26 -1.00 13.68
N TYR A 80 0.52 -0.42 12.76
CA TYR A 80 0.21 0.87 12.12
C TYR A 80 -1.12 0.86 11.34
N GLN A 81 -1.46 -0.24 10.67
CA GLN A 81 -2.72 -0.35 9.90
C GLN A 81 -3.94 -0.18 10.81
N THR A 82 -3.99 -0.93 11.92
CA THR A 82 -5.07 -0.82 12.89
C THR A 82 -5.06 0.54 13.58
N PHE A 83 -3.87 1.09 13.83
CA PHE A 83 -3.73 2.41 14.43
C PHE A 83 -4.39 3.51 13.60
N TRP A 84 -4.02 3.62 12.32
CA TRP A 84 -4.53 4.68 11.43
C TRP A 84 -6.03 4.52 11.12
N LEU A 85 -6.57 3.30 11.11
CA LEU A 85 -7.99 3.03 10.83
C LEU A 85 -8.95 3.34 11.99
N GLN A 86 -8.47 3.87 13.12
CA GLN A 86 -9.31 4.25 14.24
C GLN A 86 -10.18 5.47 13.92
N ALA A 87 -11.46 5.45 14.34
CA ALA A 87 -12.43 6.52 14.06
C ALA A 87 -12.07 7.90 14.65
N GLU A 88 -11.19 7.93 15.66
CA GLU A 88 -10.70 9.16 16.30
C GLU A 88 -9.60 9.86 15.47
N ILE A 89 -8.82 9.11 14.70
CA ILE A 89 -7.62 9.62 14.00
C ILE A 89 -7.97 10.68 12.96
N PRO A 90 -8.98 10.51 12.08
CA PRO A 90 -9.36 11.54 11.10
C PRO A 90 -9.82 12.86 11.74
N LYS A 91 -10.26 12.82 13.00
CA LYS A 91 -10.76 14.00 13.72
C LYS A 91 -9.64 14.74 14.44
N LYS A 92 -8.70 14.00 15.04
CA LYS A 92 -7.58 14.55 15.82
C LYS A 92 -6.41 14.96 14.95
N TYR A 93 -6.11 14.17 13.91
CA TYR A 93 -4.95 14.36 13.03
C TYR A 93 -5.38 14.32 11.56
N PRO A 94 -6.21 15.29 11.11
CA PRO A 94 -6.76 15.28 9.76
C PRO A 94 -5.68 15.34 8.67
N GLY A 95 -4.61 16.11 8.86
CA GLY A 95 -3.50 16.20 7.90
C GLY A 95 -2.76 14.89 7.73
N LEU A 96 -2.39 14.25 8.84
CA LEU A 96 -1.72 12.94 8.85
C LEU A 96 -2.63 11.85 8.27
N TRP A 97 -3.92 11.86 8.62
CA TRP A 97 -4.88 10.89 8.10
C TRP A 97 -5.03 10.97 6.58
N GLU A 98 -5.10 12.18 6.01
CA GLU A 98 -5.25 12.34 4.56
C GLU A 98 -4.13 11.71 3.76
N ILE A 99 -2.91 11.77 4.29
CA ILE A 99 -1.75 11.11 3.68
C ILE A 99 -1.80 9.61 3.97
N ALA A 100 -1.92 9.21 5.24
CA ALA A 100 -1.95 7.80 5.65
C ALA A 100 -3.02 6.98 4.92
N ARG A 101 -4.21 7.56 4.70
CA ARG A 101 -5.32 6.92 3.97
C ARG A 101 -4.92 6.53 2.55
N LYS A 102 -4.16 7.35 1.83
CA LYS A 102 -3.71 7.05 0.46
C LYS A 102 -2.83 5.79 0.46
N PHE A 103 -1.94 5.67 1.43
CA PHE A 103 -1.09 4.49 1.61
C PHE A 103 -1.88 3.24 2.03
N LEU A 104 -2.85 3.39 2.92
CA LEU A 104 -3.70 2.27 3.33
C LEU A 104 -4.52 1.73 2.16
N ILE A 105 -5.12 2.60 1.35
CA ILE A 105 -5.87 2.19 0.15
C ILE A 105 -4.93 1.50 -0.84
N ALA A 106 -3.75 2.07 -1.10
CA ALA A 106 -2.73 1.46 -1.95
C ALA A 106 -2.35 0.04 -1.48
N SER A 107 -2.18 -0.16 -0.17
CA SER A 107 -1.82 -1.46 0.41
C SER A 107 -2.93 -2.51 0.33
N LEU A 108 -4.20 -2.09 0.24
CA LEU A 108 -5.35 -2.98 0.12
C LEU A 108 -5.65 -3.36 -1.33
N VAL A 109 -5.38 -2.46 -2.28
CA VAL A 109 -5.72 -2.64 -3.71
C VAL A 109 -4.60 -3.36 -4.47
N ILE A 110 -3.36 -3.32 -3.99
CA ILE A 110 -2.20 -3.90 -4.69
C ILE A 110 -1.56 -5.01 -3.85
N PRO A 111 -1.86 -6.30 -4.14
CA PRO A 111 -1.23 -7.44 -3.47
C PRO A 111 0.30 -7.44 -3.59
N CYS A 112 0.84 -6.94 -4.71
CA CYS A 112 2.27 -6.90 -5.00
C CYS A 112 3.07 -5.90 -4.14
N ARG A 113 2.41 -5.03 -3.35
CA ARG A 113 3.13 -4.05 -2.50
C ARG A 113 3.54 -4.62 -1.14
N LYS A 114 3.13 -5.85 -0.80
CA LYS A 114 3.34 -6.47 0.52
C LYS A 114 4.78 -6.98 0.80
N GLU A 115 5.77 -6.60 0.00
CA GLU A 115 7.16 -7.08 0.14
C GLU A 115 8.10 -6.09 0.86
N PHE A 116 7.57 -5.16 1.67
CA PHE A 116 8.35 -4.29 2.57
C PHE A 116 7.91 -4.46 4.03
#